data_AF-A0A8S8YZ04-F1
#
_entry.id   AF-A0A8S8YZ04-F1
#
_cell.length_a   1.000
_cell.length_b   1.000
_cell.length_c   1.000
_cell.angle_alpha   90.00
_cell.angle_beta   90.00
_cell.angle_gamma   90.00
#
_symmetry.space_group_name_H-M   'P 1'
#
loop_
_entity.id
_entity.type
_entity.pdbx_description
1 polymer ?
#
loop_
_entity_poly.entity_id
_entity_poly.type
_entity_poly.pdbx_seq_one_letter_code
_entity_poly.pdbx_strand_id
1 'polypeptide(L)'
;MDMDNMMNEMGGAFMVAWLAGGMDDLGGALVLAAAWMAISGAHILPVITWGHIMTGDLGDTDAWTDNGSRLVAQMVGAILALMLVGEGSHTAAAAPDMWSFDLWATLTAVGAGALLWTVYDRCDAWVTAFVVMAMAGTLSLGGAADMGGALIGGGDDMAASAVAWIMDGLWVGVGALVATKVPDML
;
A
#
# COMPACT_ATOMS: atom_id res chain seq x y z
N MET A 1 9.95 -14.37 7.81
CA MET A 1 9.65 -14.31 6.37
C MET A 1 10.72 -14.98 5.50
N ASP A 2 10.30 -15.71 4.47
CA ASP A 2 11.15 -16.32 3.43
C ASP A 2 11.70 -15.25 2.46
N MET A 3 12.92 -15.47 1.94
CA MET A 3 13.59 -14.58 0.98
C MET A 3 12.79 -14.44 -0.31
N ASP A 4 12.18 -15.53 -0.78
CA ASP A 4 11.39 -15.54 -2.01
C ASP A 4 10.17 -14.62 -1.89
N ASN A 5 9.50 -14.64 -0.74
CA ASN A 5 8.37 -13.74 -0.47
C ASN A 5 8.84 -12.28 -0.43
N MET A 6 10.01 -12.01 0.17
CA MET A 6 10.56 -10.65 0.23
C MET A 6 10.91 -10.12 -1.16
N MET A 7 11.49 -10.96 -2.01
CA MET A 7 11.79 -10.63 -3.41
C MET A 7 10.52 -10.38 -4.22
N ASN A 8 9.47 -11.17 -4.00
CA ASN A 8 8.18 -11.00 -4.66
C ASN A 8 7.53 -9.66 -4.31
N GLU A 9 7.53 -9.27 -3.03
CA GLU A 9 7.04 -7.95 -2.59
C GLU A 9 7.86 -6.80 -3.18
N MET A 10 9.19 -6.93 -3.16
CA MET A 10 10.11 -5.91 -3.68
C MET A 10 9.96 -5.73 -5.19
N GLY A 11 9.95 -6.83 -5.96
CA GLY A 11 9.80 -6.80 -7.41
C GLY A 11 8.41 -6.31 -7.84
N GLY A 12 7.37 -6.73 -7.13
CA GLY A 12 6.01 -6.26 -7.37
C GLY A 12 5.84 -4.77 -7.11
N ALA A 13 6.32 -4.28 -5.96
CA ALA A 13 6.27 -2.85 -5.64
C ALA A 13 7.13 -2.00 -6.58
N PHE A 14 8.27 -2.52 -7.04
CA PHE A 14 9.08 -1.88 -8.08
C PHE A 14 8.32 -1.76 -9.40
N MET A 15 7.69 -2.84 -9.87
CA MET A 15 6.87 -2.81 -11.08
C MET A 15 5.73 -1.80 -10.95
N VAL A 16 5.06 -1.77 -9.81
CA VAL A 16 3.98 -0.83 -9.53
C VAL A 16 4.48 0.61 -9.55
N ALA A 17 5.57 0.91 -8.84
CA ALA A 17 6.10 2.27 -8.76
C ALA A 17 6.71 2.76 -10.08
N TRP A 18 7.26 1.87 -10.91
CA TRP A 18 7.88 2.24 -12.18
C TRP A 18 6.89 2.24 -13.35
N LEU A 19 6.17 1.13 -13.54
CA LEU A 19 5.43 0.85 -14.77
C LEU A 19 3.95 1.21 -14.66
N ALA A 20 3.36 1.13 -13.46
CA ALA A 20 1.96 1.52 -13.26
C ALA A 20 1.82 3.04 -13.08
N GLY A 21 2.81 3.84 -13.51
CA GLY A 21 2.94 5.28 -13.29
C GLY A 21 1.60 6.01 -13.34
N GLY A 22 1.08 6.35 -12.15
CA GLY A 22 -0.31 6.78 -11.97
C GLY A 22 -1.29 5.60 -12.05
N MET A 23 -1.82 5.14 -10.91
CA MET A 23 -2.87 4.12 -10.88
C MET A 23 -4.25 4.69 -11.27
N ASP A 24 -4.33 5.93 -11.76
CA ASP A 24 -5.57 6.67 -12.04
C ASP A 24 -6.15 6.45 -13.43
N ASP A 25 -5.51 5.60 -14.24
CA ASP A 25 -6.01 5.20 -15.55
C ASP A 25 -6.05 3.68 -15.75
N LEU A 26 -6.64 3.27 -16.87
CA LEU A 26 -6.76 1.87 -17.24
C LEU A 26 -5.39 1.22 -17.50
N GLY A 27 -4.40 1.98 -17.98
CA GLY A 27 -3.05 1.47 -18.22
C GLY A 27 -2.38 1.05 -16.91
N GLY A 28 -2.38 1.94 -15.91
CA GLY A 28 -1.87 1.67 -14.57
C GLY A 28 -2.60 0.50 -13.90
N ALA A 29 -3.93 0.43 -14.04
CA ALA A 29 -4.73 -0.68 -13.54
C ALA A 29 -4.34 -2.03 -14.17
N LEU A 30 -4.14 -2.05 -15.49
CA LEU A 30 -3.74 -3.27 -16.19
C LEU A 30 -2.32 -3.72 -15.83
N VAL A 31 -1.40 -2.78 -15.60
CA VAL A 31 -0.04 -3.10 -15.12
C VAL A 31 -0.09 -3.69 -13.71
N LEU A 32 -0.87 -3.10 -12.81
CA LEU A 32 -1.05 -3.61 -11.45
C LEU A 32 -1.72 -4.99 -11.46
N ALA A 33 -2.74 -5.20 -12.29
CA ALA A 33 -3.35 -6.51 -12.51
C ALA A 33 -2.32 -7.54 -13.01
N ALA A 34 -1.49 -7.16 -13.98
CA ALA A 34 -0.43 -8.01 -14.50
C ALA A 34 0.62 -8.35 -13.44
N ALA A 35 0.97 -7.41 -12.56
CA ALA A 35 1.87 -7.66 -11.43
C ALA A 35 1.33 -8.75 -10.50
N TRP A 36 0.05 -8.67 -10.11
CA TRP A 36 -0.58 -9.71 -9.30
C TRP A 36 -0.73 -11.05 -10.02
N MET A 37 -1.01 -11.04 -11.33
CA MET A 37 -1.05 -12.28 -12.11
C MET A 37 0.33 -12.94 -12.22
N ALA A 38 1.40 -12.16 -12.33
CA ALA A 38 2.76 -12.66 -12.44
C ALA A 38 3.36 -13.10 -11.09
N ILE A 39 2.99 -12.42 -10.01
CA ILE A 39 3.55 -12.61 -8.66
C ILE A 39 2.43 -13.03 -7.70
N SER A 40 1.97 -14.27 -7.87
CA SER A 40 0.89 -14.83 -7.04
C SER A 40 1.30 -14.87 -5.56
N GLY A 41 0.38 -14.43 -4.68
CA GLY A 41 0.58 -14.43 -3.23
C GLY A 41 1.38 -13.25 -2.66
N ALA A 42 1.80 -12.29 -3.50
CA ALA A 42 2.39 -11.04 -3.05
C ALA A 42 1.31 -9.96 -2.83
N HIS A 43 1.47 -9.16 -1.78
CA HIS A 43 0.57 -8.06 -1.50
C HIS A 43 0.84 -6.88 -2.42
N ILE A 44 2.11 -6.61 -2.73
CA ILE A 44 2.71 -5.58 -3.62
C ILE A 44 2.30 -4.12 -3.36
N LEU A 45 1.25 -3.89 -2.56
CA LEU A 45 0.76 -2.62 -2.10
C LEU A 45 0.71 -2.60 -0.56
N PRO A 46 1.16 -1.49 0.08
CA PRO A 46 1.07 -1.34 1.53
C PRO A 46 -0.35 -1.48 2.07
N VAL A 47 -1.35 -0.91 1.37
CA VAL A 47 -2.75 -0.96 1.79
C VAL A 47 -3.31 -2.38 1.87
N ILE A 48 -2.86 -3.29 1.00
CA ILE A 48 -3.23 -4.71 1.07
C ILE A 48 -2.55 -5.38 2.26
N THR A 49 -1.30 -5.03 2.53
CA THR A 49 -0.57 -5.55 3.70
C THR A 49 -1.22 -5.11 5.00
N TRP A 50 -1.64 -3.84 5.10
CA TRP A 50 -2.42 -3.35 6.23
C TRP A 50 -3.78 -4.03 6.38
N GLY A 51 -4.43 -4.37 5.26
CA GLY A 51 -5.62 -5.21 5.27
C GLY A 51 -5.35 -6.56 5.94
N HIS A 52 -4.32 -7.28 5.51
CA HIS A 52 -3.93 -8.56 6.12
C HIS A 52 -3.57 -8.44 7.61
N ILE A 53 -2.87 -7.38 8.03
CA ILE A 53 -2.59 -7.12 9.45
C ILE A 53 -3.92 -6.96 10.22
N MET A 54 -4.81 -6.12 9.71
CA MET A 54 -6.03 -5.73 10.42
C MET A 54 -7.09 -6.83 10.45
N THR A 55 -7.15 -7.70 9.44
CA THR A 55 -8.08 -8.84 9.40
C THR A 55 -7.51 -10.12 10.01
N GLY A 56 -6.21 -10.16 10.28
CA GLY A 56 -5.52 -11.28 10.92
C GLY A 56 -5.66 -11.29 12.45
N ASP A 57 -4.89 -12.14 13.11
CA ASP A 57 -4.78 -12.12 14.57
C ASP A 57 -3.86 -10.98 15.03
N LEU A 58 -4.47 -9.94 15.60
CA LEU A 58 -3.75 -8.75 16.08
C LEU A 58 -2.83 -9.04 17.28
N GLY A 59 -3.03 -10.16 17.99
CA GLY A 59 -2.16 -10.60 19.07
C GLY A 59 -0.93 -11.39 18.61
N ASP A 60 -0.88 -11.78 17.34
CA ASP A 60 0.18 -12.62 16.80
C ASP A 60 1.40 -11.80 16.36
N THR A 61 2.45 -11.83 17.19
CA THR A 61 3.70 -11.09 16.94
C THR A 61 4.43 -11.57 15.69
N ASP A 62 4.30 -12.86 15.32
CA ASP A 62 4.96 -13.41 14.14
C ASP A 62 4.26 -12.89 12.88
N ALA A 63 2.92 -12.84 12.89
CA ALA A 63 2.14 -12.25 11.80
C ALA A 63 2.44 -10.75 11.61
N TRP A 64 2.61 -10.00 12.70
CA TRP A 64 3.05 -8.60 12.64
C TRP A 64 4.44 -8.45 12.04
N THR A 65 5.37 -9.31 12.45
CA THR A 65 6.76 -9.26 11.96
C THR A 65 6.82 -9.59 10.48
N ASP A 66 6.10 -10.62 10.03
CA ASP A 66 6.06 -11.01 8.63
C ASP A 66 5.43 -9.92 7.75
N ASN A 67 4.28 -9.36 8.13
CA ASN A 67 3.67 -8.27 7.37
C ASN A 67 4.49 -6.97 7.43
N GLY A 68 5.10 -6.66 8.57
CA GLY A 68 6.03 -5.53 8.69
C GLY A 68 7.22 -5.66 7.73
N SER A 69 7.77 -6.87 7.59
CA SER A 69 8.84 -7.12 6.62
C SER A 69 8.39 -7.02 5.15
N ARG A 70 7.12 -7.35 4.83
CA ARG A 70 6.52 -7.07 3.50
C ARG A 70 6.48 -5.58 3.20
N LEU A 71 6.03 -4.75 4.16
CA LEU A 71 6.00 -3.30 4.01
C LEU A 71 7.40 -2.72 3.73
N VAL A 72 8.43 -3.22 4.43
CA VAL A 72 9.82 -2.83 4.19
C VAL A 72 10.29 -3.24 2.79
N ALA A 73 9.97 -4.46 2.37
CA ALA A 73 10.33 -4.95 1.03
C ALA A 73 9.68 -4.13 -0.08
N GLN A 74 8.40 -3.79 0.07
CA GLN A 74 7.66 -2.93 -0.86
C GLN A 74 8.30 -1.54 -0.96
N MET A 75 8.67 -0.95 0.18
CA MET A 75 9.37 0.33 0.23
C MET A 75 10.73 0.27 -0.49
N VAL A 76 11.51 -0.79 -0.31
CA VAL A 76 12.78 -0.99 -1.05
C VAL A 76 12.52 -1.09 -2.56
N GLY A 77 11.51 -1.85 -2.97
CA GLY A 77 11.11 -1.96 -4.38
C GLY A 77 10.76 -0.61 -4.99
N ALA A 78 9.95 0.18 -4.28
CA ALA A 78 9.58 1.52 -4.71
C ALA A 78 10.78 2.49 -4.75
N ILE A 79 11.69 2.42 -3.78
CA ILE A 79 12.94 3.21 -3.79
C ILE A 79 13.76 2.94 -5.06
N LEU A 80 13.92 1.67 -5.45
CA LEU A 80 14.66 1.30 -6.66
C LEU A 80 13.98 1.86 -7.93
N ALA A 81 12.65 1.87 -7.96
CA ALA A 81 11.89 2.44 -9.07
C ALA A 81 12.06 3.96 -9.15
N LEU A 82 11.94 4.66 -8.01
CA LEU A 82 12.12 6.10 -7.92
C LEU A 82 13.53 6.53 -8.36
N MET A 83 14.56 5.82 -7.91
CA MET A 83 15.94 6.06 -8.34
C MET A 83 16.12 5.86 -9.83
N LEU A 84 15.46 4.85 -10.42
CA LEU A 84 15.53 4.63 -11.86
C LEU A 84 14.82 5.74 -12.65
N VAL A 85 13.63 6.15 -12.21
CA VAL A 85 12.84 7.22 -12.84
C VAL A 85 13.56 8.57 -12.75
N GLY A 86 14.19 8.86 -11.62
CA GLY A 86 14.90 10.12 -11.39
C GLY A 86 16.40 10.08 -11.75
N GLU A 87 16.84 9.08 -12.51
CA GLU A 87 18.23 8.93 -12.99
C GLU A 87 19.28 9.00 -11.86
N GLY A 88 18.97 8.37 -10.72
CA GLY A 88 19.80 8.35 -9.51
C GLY A 88 19.57 9.53 -8.56
N SER A 89 18.59 10.38 -8.83
CA SER A 89 18.19 11.50 -7.99
C SER A 89 16.70 11.45 -7.65
N HIS A 90 16.33 11.99 -6.50
CA HIS A 90 14.93 12.15 -6.10
C HIS A 90 14.83 13.37 -5.19
N THR A 91 13.71 14.10 -5.28
CA THR A 91 13.39 15.18 -4.34
C THR A 91 12.18 14.76 -3.55
N ALA A 92 12.30 14.73 -2.21
CA ALA A 92 11.19 14.35 -1.36
C ALA A 92 10.01 15.32 -1.52
N ALA A 93 8.78 14.80 -1.47
CA ALA A 93 7.60 15.63 -1.29
C ALA A 93 7.63 16.29 0.10
N ALA A 94 6.93 17.42 0.25
CA ALA A 94 6.79 18.07 1.54
C ALA A 94 6.11 17.13 2.54
N ALA A 95 6.68 17.01 3.73
CA ALA A 95 6.11 16.20 4.79
C ALA A 95 4.79 16.84 5.29
N PRO A 96 3.76 16.02 5.61
CA PRO A 96 2.52 16.52 6.19
C PRO A 96 2.72 16.93 7.66
N ASP A 97 1.74 17.61 8.25
CA ASP A 97 1.76 17.94 9.67
C ASP A 97 1.63 16.67 10.53
N MET A 98 2.64 16.42 11.37
CA MET A 98 2.69 15.26 12.25
C MET A 98 1.54 15.28 13.26
N TRP A 99 0.81 14.16 13.41
CA TRP A 99 -0.36 14.00 14.27
C TRP A 99 -1.60 14.83 13.89
N SER A 100 -1.69 15.29 12.65
CA SER A 100 -2.93 15.87 12.14
C SER A 100 -4.04 14.80 12.03
N PHE A 101 -5.28 15.22 12.26
CA PHE A 101 -6.46 14.37 12.14
C PHE A 101 -7.58 15.10 11.40
N ASP A 102 -8.05 14.49 10.33
CA ASP A 102 -9.25 14.91 9.59
C ASP A 102 -10.25 13.76 9.58
N LEU A 103 -11.41 13.98 10.23
CA LEU A 103 -12.45 12.98 10.35
C LEU A 103 -12.93 12.47 8.99
N TRP A 104 -13.15 13.35 8.02
CA TRP A 104 -13.72 12.97 6.73
C TRP A 104 -12.69 12.28 5.85
N ALA A 105 -11.42 12.68 5.92
CA ALA A 105 -10.33 11.95 5.28
C ALA A 105 -10.20 10.53 5.87
N THR A 106 -10.23 10.41 7.20
CA THR A 106 -10.19 9.10 7.88
C THR A 106 -11.39 8.22 7.52
N LEU A 107 -12.61 8.77 7.54
CA LEU A 107 -13.81 8.01 7.15
C LEU A 107 -13.77 7.58 5.68
N THR A 108 -13.22 8.43 4.80
CA THR A 108 -13.00 8.07 3.38
C THR A 108 -12.01 6.92 3.28
N ALA A 109 -10.92 6.94 4.04
CA ALA A 109 -9.94 5.87 4.03
C ALA A 109 -10.52 4.53 4.53
N VAL A 110 -11.29 4.56 5.61
CA VAL A 110 -12.00 3.38 6.14
C VAL A 110 -13.00 2.85 5.11
N GLY A 111 -13.82 3.71 4.50
CA GLY A 111 -14.79 3.30 3.48
C GLY A 111 -14.12 2.70 2.25
N ALA A 112 -13.06 3.33 1.76
CA ALA A 112 -12.29 2.85 0.62
C ALA A 112 -11.60 1.50 0.94
N GLY A 113 -11.05 1.34 2.14
CA GLY A 113 -10.49 0.08 2.60
C GLY A 113 -11.51 -1.05 2.69
N ALA A 114 -12.73 -0.76 3.13
CA ALA A 114 -13.80 -1.75 3.14
C ALA A 114 -14.19 -2.22 1.74
N LEU A 115 -14.29 -1.29 0.77
CA LEU A 115 -14.59 -1.62 -0.62
C LEU A 115 -13.44 -2.38 -1.30
N LEU A 116 -12.20 -1.91 -1.10
CA LEU A 116 -10.98 -2.55 -1.60
C LEU A 116 -10.91 -4.00 -1.13
N TRP A 117 -11.04 -4.20 0.19
CA TRP A 117 -10.94 -5.52 0.80
C TRP A 117 -12.06 -6.45 0.35
N THR A 118 -13.29 -5.94 0.21
CA THR A 118 -14.41 -6.74 -0.27
C THR A 118 -14.13 -7.37 -1.62
N VAL A 119 -13.47 -6.65 -2.54
CA VAL A 119 -13.09 -7.20 -3.84
C VAL A 119 -11.86 -8.09 -3.73
N TYR A 120 -10.83 -7.64 -2.99
CA TYR A 120 -9.59 -8.39 -2.83
C TYR A 120 -9.80 -9.78 -2.19
N ASP A 121 -10.71 -9.89 -1.22
CA ASP A 121 -11.00 -11.14 -0.51
C ASP A 121 -11.95 -12.06 -1.29
N ARG A 122 -12.87 -11.49 -2.09
CA ARG A 122 -13.92 -12.28 -2.79
C ARG A 122 -13.59 -12.58 -4.25
N CYS A 123 -12.59 -11.94 -4.82
CA CYS A 123 -12.16 -12.11 -6.20
C CYS A 123 -10.66 -12.45 -6.24
N ASP A 124 -10.18 -12.85 -7.41
CA ASP A 124 -8.74 -12.97 -7.60
C ASP A 124 -8.06 -11.61 -7.40
N ALA A 125 -6.87 -11.60 -6.79
CA ALA A 125 -6.15 -10.38 -6.41
C ALA A 125 -6.02 -9.35 -7.55
N TRP A 126 -5.80 -9.81 -8.78
CA TRP A 126 -5.65 -8.93 -9.95
C TRP A 126 -6.90 -8.08 -10.25
N VAL A 127 -8.11 -8.54 -9.89
CA VAL A 127 -9.36 -7.77 -10.07
C VAL A 127 -9.36 -6.51 -9.20
N THR A 128 -8.67 -6.56 -8.06
CA THR A 128 -8.51 -5.43 -7.14
C THR A 128 -7.88 -4.21 -7.82
N ALA A 129 -7.10 -4.42 -8.88
CA ALA A 129 -6.47 -3.33 -9.61
C ALA A 129 -7.47 -2.32 -10.20
N PHE A 130 -8.65 -2.76 -10.60
CA PHE A 130 -9.69 -1.86 -11.10
C PHE A 130 -10.34 -1.03 -9.98
N VAL A 131 -10.37 -1.58 -8.76
CA VAL A 131 -10.87 -0.84 -7.59
C VAL A 131 -9.84 0.20 -7.17
N VAL A 132 -8.55 -0.18 -7.16
CA VAL A 132 -7.44 0.76 -6.96
C VAL A 132 -7.53 1.91 -7.95
N MET A 133 -7.79 1.62 -9.24
CA MET A 133 -8.02 2.66 -10.25
C MET A 133 -9.24 3.52 -9.98
N ALA A 134 -10.38 2.93 -9.67
CA ALA A 134 -11.60 3.67 -9.36
C ALA A 134 -11.45 4.57 -8.11
N MET A 135 -10.53 4.22 -7.21
CA MET A 135 -10.23 4.96 -5.99
C MET A 135 -8.98 5.84 -6.10
N ALA A 136 -8.36 5.92 -7.27
CA ALA A 136 -7.20 6.77 -7.48
C ALA A 136 -7.57 8.24 -7.23
N GLY A 137 -6.76 8.93 -6.42
CA GLY A 137 -7.05 10.29 -5.96
C GLY A 137 -7.97 10.38 -4.73
N THR A 138 -8.57 9.28 -4.28
CA THR A 138 -9.27 9.21 -2.98
C THR A 138 -8.39 8.65 -1.86
N LEU A 139 -7.41 7.83 -2.22
CA LEU A 139 -6.42 7.23 -1.32
C LEU A 139 -5.01 7.48 -1.87
N SER A 140 -4.02 7.62 -0.99
CA SER A 140 -2.62 7.43 -1.41
C SER A 140 -2.34 5.94 -1.58
N LEU A 141 -2.55 5.45 -2.80
CA LEU A 141 -2.39 4.03 -3.15
C LEU A 141 -0.93 3.69 -3.47
N GLY A 142 -0.11 4.71 -3.74
CA GLY A 142 1.32 4.60 -4.00
C GLY A 142 2.19 4.56 -2.74
N GLY A 143 1.64 4.44 -1.54
CA GLY A 143 2.30 4.75 -0.26
C GLY A 143 3.73 4.22 -0.04
N ALA A 144 4.15 3.13 -0.70
CA ALA A 144 5.54 2.66 -0.67
C ALA A 144 6.51 3.65 -1.35
N ALA A 145 6.10 4.28 -2.46
CA ALA A 145 6.85 5.33 -3.15
C ALA A 145 6.85 6.63 -2.35
N ASP A 146 5.77 6.98 -1.64
CA ASP A 146 5.74 8.18 -0.79
C ASP A 146 6.77 8.07 0.36
N MET A 147 6.75 6.95 1.09
CA MET A 147 7.71 6.70 2.17
C MET A 147 9.13 6.50 1.63
N GLY A 148 9.27 5.73 0.54
CA GLY A 148 10.56 5.52 -0.12
C GLY A 148 11.19 6.82 -0.63
N GLY A 149 10.38 7.69 -1.22
CA GLY A 149 10.77 9.00 -1.72
C GLY A 149 11.19 9.96 -0.60
N ALA A 150 10.52 9.91 0.55
CA ALA A 150 10.95 10.65 1.73
C ALA A 150 12.37 10.23 2.18
N LEU A 151 12.64 8.91 2.25
CA LEU A 151 13.92 8.33 2.68
C LEU A 151 15.11 8.74 1.81
N ILE A 152 14.93 8.73 0.50
CA ILE A 152 16.01 8.95 -0.47
C ILE A 152 16.06 10.38 -1.01
N GLY A 153 15.02 11.17 -0.77
CA GLY A 153 14.85 12.52 -1.29
C GLY A 153 15.34 13.65 -0.38
N GLY A 154 16.07 13.33 0.70
CA GLY A 154 16.64 14.31 1.64
C GLY A 154 15.61 15.03 2.51
N GLY A 155 14.45 14.41 2.78
CA GLY A 155 13.28 15.05 3.37
C GLY A 155 13.51 15.81 4.68
N ASP A 156 12.82 16.94 4.84
CA ASP A 156 12.94 17.86 5.97
C ASP A 156 12.42 17.26 7.31
N ASP A 157 11.41 16.38 7.26
CA ASP A 157 10.86 15.68 8.43
C ASP A 157 10.42 14.23 8.12
N MET A 158 11.34 13.28 8.34
CA MET A 158 11.09 11.85 8.17
C MET A 158 10.02 11.29 9.10
N ALA A 159 9.95 11.81 10.33
CA ALA A 159 9.03 11.28 11.33
C ALA A 159 7.58 11.58 10.92
N ALA A 160 7.34 12.79 10.43
CA ALA A 160 6.04 13.18 9.91
C ALA A 160 5.59 12.34 8.70
N SER A 161 6.47 12.13 7.71
CA SER A 161 6.19 11.25 6.56
C SER A 161 5.90 9.80 6.98
N ALA A 162 6.67 9.26 7.92
CA ALA A 162 6.48 7.90 8.41
C ALA A 162 5.13 7.75 9.15
N VAL A 163 4.78 8.72 10.01
CA VAL A 163 3.49 8.70 10.72
C VAL A 163 2.32 8.76 9.73
N ALA A 164 2.37 9.64 8.73
CA ALA A 164 1.32 9.73 7.72
C ALA A 164 1.18 8.42 6.92
N TRP A 165 2.28 7.85 6.44
CA TRP A 165 2.29 6.58 5.71
C TRP A 165 1.69 5.43 6.54
N ILE A 166 2.03 5.35 7.83
CA ILE A 166 1.46 4.36 8.75
C ILE A 166 -0.04 4.59 8.92
N MET A 167 -0.47 5.83 9.17
CA MET A 167 -1.88 6.14 9.43
C MET A 167 -2.76 5.92 8.20
N ASP A 168 -2.29 6.28 7.01
CA ASP A 168 -3.01 6.04 5.75
C ASP A 168 -3.25 4.55 5.53
N GLY A 169 -2.20 3.74 5.70
CA GLY A 169 -2.32 2.29 5.62
C GLY A 169 -3.22 1.70 6.69
N LEU A 170 -3.05 2.14 7.94
CA LEU A 170 -3.82 1.67 9.09
C LEU A 170 -5.33 1.89 8.90
N TRP A 171 -5.76 3.09 8.50
CA TRP A 171 -7.18 3.39 8.34
C TRP A 171 -7.82 2.62 7.18
N VAL A 172 -7.08 2.40 6.11
CA VAL A 172 -7.51 1.49 5.04
C VAL A 172 -7.64 0.05 5.55
N GLY A 173 -6.68 -0.42 6.36
CA GLY A 173 -6.76 -1.72 7.02
C GLY A 173 -7.94 -1.83 8.00
N VAL A 174 -8.26 -0.79 8.76
CA VAL A 174 -9.47 -0.75 9.61
C VAL A 174 -10.73 -0.92 8.75
N GLY A 175 -10.76 -0.31 7.57
CA GLY A 175 -11.79 -0.56 6.57
C GLY A 175 -11.93 -2.04 6.19
N ALA A 176 -10.80 -2.70 5.93
CA ALA A 176 -10.76 -4.14 5.66
C ALA A 176 -11.33 -4.98 6.82
N LEU A 177 -10.95 -4.65 8.07
CA LEU A 177 -11.51 -5.29 9.26
C LEU A 177 -13.04 -5.09 9.34
N VAL A 178 -13.54 -3.89 9.07
CA VAL A 178 -14.99 -3.64 9.03
C VAL A 178 -15.67 -4.50 7.97
N ALA A 179 -15.09 -4.62 6.77
CA ALA A 179 -15.65 -5.43 5.69
C ALA A 179 -15.77 -6.92 6.03
N THR A 180 -14.87 -7.45 6.89
CA THR A 180 -14.93 -8.85 7.34
C THR A 180 -15.87 -9.04 8.53
N LYS A 181 -15.92 -8.09 9.47
CA LYS A 181 -16.73 -8.23 10.71
C LYS A 181 -18.20 -7.90 10.56
N VAL A 182 -18.57 -6.96 9.70
CA VAL A 182 -19.99 -6.59 9.51
C VAL A 182 -20.83 -7.78 9.06
N PRO A 183 -20.40 -8.61 8.09
CA PRO A 183 -21.10 -9.84 7.72
C PRO A 183 -21.27 -10.84 8.87
N ASP A 184 -20.30 -10.98 9.77
CA ASP A 184 -20.36 -11.90 10.92
C ASP A 184 -21.42 -11.49 11.97
N MET A 185 -21.87 -10.24 11.93
CA MET A 185 -22.82 -9.67 12.89
C MET A 185 -24.28 -9.68 12.41
N LEU A 186 -24.54 -10.07 11.15
CA LEU A 186 -25.86 -10.11 10.51
C LEU A 186 -26.38 -11.55 10.42
#